data_AF-A0A101WGP0-F1
#
_entry.id   AF-A0A101WGP0-F1
#
_cell.length_a   1.000
_cell.length_b   1.000
_cell.length_c   1.000
_cell.angle_alpha   90.00
_cell.angle_beta   90.00
_cell.angle_gamma   90.00
#
_symmetry.space_group_name_H-M   'P 1'
#
loop_
_entity.id
_entity.type
_entity.pdbx_description
1 polymer ?
#
loop_
_entity_poly.entity_id
_entity_poly.type
_entity_poly.pdbx_seq_one_letter_code
_entity_poly.pdbx_strand_id
1 'polypeptide(L)'
;MGRLDENIGSVGFDNLINQNGPAAMGGHIKLAANQGKILRGSVIAMTAAGGDGILLGSDKTVAATLAVETLVSTYANANLVTSTLKVYAAGSATPATITTDYTIGYANGTLTITLEAAGGLKDETSIDIECDITVAAMAKAKYILAEDADTGTSTAVVATAYKTGYFNGNQLIIATGYTMTAANEEELRALGIFLADAYEI
;
A
#
# COMPACT_ATOMS: atom_id res chain seq x y z
N MET A 1 -29.90 6.10 -29.98
CA MET A 1 -31.04 6.30 -29.07
C MET A 1 -31.35 4.94 -28.47
N GLY A 2 -30.93 4.68 -27.22
CA GLY A 2 -31.26 3.42 -26.55
C GLY A 2 -32.77 3.23 -26.51
N ARG A 3 -33.25 2.00 -26.68
CA ARG A 3 -34.70 1.75 -26.67
C ARG A 3 -35.22 1.98 -25.25
N LEU A 4 -36.43 2.52 -25.12
CA LEU A 4 -37.02 2.88 -23.82
C LEU A 4 -37.34 1.68 -22.93
N ASP A 5 -37.24 0.46 -23.48
CA ASP A 5 -37.43 -0.84 -22.84
C ASP A 5 -36.14 -1.45 -22.25
N GLU A 6 -35.01 -0.76 -22.34
CA GLU A 6 -33.75 -1.24 -21.78
C GLU A 6 -33.57 -0.76 -20.34
N ASN A 7 -33.18 -1.68 -19.45
CA ASN A 7 -32.80 -1.32 -18.09
C ASN A 7 -31.50 -0.51 -18.13
N ILE A 8 -31.59 0.80 -17.86
CA ILE A 8 -30.46 1.74 -17.86
C ILE A 8 -29.57 1.65 -16.62
N GLY A 9 -29.88 0.73 -15.69
CA GLY A 9 -29.13 0.49 -14.45
C GLY A 9 -30.00 0.67 -13.21
N SER A 10 -29.57 0.06 -12.10
CA SER A 10 -30.19 0.18 -10.78
C SER A 10 -29.32 1.03 -9.86
N VAL A 11 -29.94 1.88 -9.03
CA VAL A 11 -29.25 2.53 -7.91
C VAL A 11 -29.50 1.74 -6.63
N GLY A 12 -28.42 1.40 -5.92
CA GLY A 12 -28.46 0.74 -4.62
C GLY A 12 -27.65 1.54 -3.61
N PHE A 13 -28.01 1.44 -2.33
CA PHE A 13 -27.23 2.03 -1.26
C PHE A 13 -26.00 1.17 -0.97
N ASP A 14 -24.86 1.82 -0.76
CA ASP A 14 -23.59 1.17 -0.42
C ASP A 14 -23.55 0.65 1.04
N ASN A 15 -24.51 1.03 1.90
CA ASN A 15 -24.64 0.57 3.29
C ASN A 15 -23.36 0.64 4.15
N LEU A 16 -22.40 1.47 3.75
CA LEU A 16 -21.09 1.59 4.39
C LEU A 16 -21.17 2.25 5.77
N ILE A 17 -22.06 3.23 5.95
CA ILE A 17 -22.27 3.90 7.24
C ILE A 17 -23.42 3.21 7.96
N ASN A 18 -23.12 2.65 9.14
CA ASN A 18 -24.08 1.84 9.91
C ASN A 18 -24.95 2.69 10.84
N GLN A 19 -24.42 3.81 11.37
CA GLN A 19 -25.15 4.72 12.25
C GLN A 19 -24.70 6.17 12.08
N ASN A 20 -25.55 7.12 12.50
CA ASN A 20 -25.29 8.55 12.38
C ASN A 20 -24.38 9.10 13.51
N GLY A 21 -24.04 8.27 14.52
CA GLY A 21 -23.23 8.66 15.67
C GLY A 21 -22.18 7.60 16.01
N PRO A 22 -20.89 7.97 16.19
CA PRO A 22 -20.31 9.31 16.01
C PRO A 22 -20.38 9.78 14.56
N ALA A 23 -20.43 11.10 14.35
CA ALA A 23 -20.49 11.67 13.01
C ALA A 23 -19.25 11.26 12.19
N ALA A 24 -19.49 10.88 10.94
CA ALA A 24 -18.42 10.55 10.01
C ALA A 24 -17.69 11.83 9.59
N MET A 25 -16.48 12.05 10.11
CA MET A 25 -15.67 13.21 9.76
C MET A 25 -14.59 12.83 8.76
N GLY A 26 -14.60 13.48 7.60
CA GLY A 26 -13.59 13.31 6.56
C GLY A 26 -12.31 14.10 6.84
N GLY A 27 -11.25 13.73 6.13
CA GLY A 27 -10.05 14.54 5.98
C GLY A 27 -9.16 13.97 4.88
N HIS A 28 -8.09 14.70 4.57
CA HIS A 28 -7.15 14.30 3.53
C HIS A 28 -6.04 13.41 4.10
N ILE A 29 -5.73 12.35 3.39
CA ILE A 29 -4.58 11.47 3.63
C ILE A 29 -3.76 11.33 2.35
N LYS A 30 -2.48 10.97 2.48
CA LYS A 30 -1.66 10.57 1.35
C LYS A 30 -1.69 9.06 1.23
N LEU A 31 -1.94 8.55 0.03
CA LEU A 31 -1.84 7.15 -0.33
C LEU A 31 -0.53 6.92 -1.09
N ALA A 32 0.12 5.79 -0.81
CA ALA A 32 1.29 5.38 -1.56
C ALA A 32 0.92 5.13 -3.04
N ALA A 33 1.90 5.35 -3.91
CA ALA A 33 1.80 5.09 -5.33
C ALA A 33 1.70 3.58 -5.63
N ASN A 34 1.37 3.23 -6.87
CA ASN A 34 1.36 1.87 -7.42
C ASN A 34 0.44 0.84 -6.71
N GLN A 35 -0.62 1.26 -6.03
CA GLN A 35 -1.60 0.31 -5.46
C GLN A 35 -2.81 0.08 -6.39
N GLY A 36 -2.85 0.75 -7.54
CA GLY A 36 -3.97 0.71 -8.48
C GLY A 36 -5.18 1.49 -7.97
N LYS A 37 -6.37 1.09 -8.39
CA LYS A 37 -7.61 1.74 -7.98
C LYS A 37 -8.07 1.21 -6.61
N ILE A 38 -8.13 2.08 -5.61
CA ILE A 38 -8.66 1.77 -4.28
C ILE A 38 -10.06 2.36 -4.16
N LEU A 39 -11.04 1.55 -3.78
CA LEU A 39 -12.44 1.94 -3.74
C LEU A 39 -12.83 2.57 -2.40
N ARG A 40 -13.93 3.33 -2.39
CA ARG A 40 -14.60 3.76 -1.16
C ARG A 40 -14.87 2.59 -0.22
N GLY A 41 -14.71 2.79 1.08
CA GLY A 41 -14.86 1.72 2.10
C GLY A 41 -13.59 0.91 2.34
N SER A 42 -12.52 1.15 1.60
CA SER A 42 -11.23 0.49 1.84
C SER A 42 -10.59 0.94 3.15
N VAL A 43 -10.12 -0.02 3.94
CA VAL A 43 -9.40 0.23 5.18
C VAL A 43 -7.95 0.54 4.86
N ILE A 44 -7.48 1.69 5.31
CA ILE A 44 -6.14 2.17 5.07
C ILE A 44 -5.27 1.99 6.31
N ALA A 45 -4.08 1.45 6.07
CA ALA A 45 -3.09 1.17 7.07
C ALA A 45 -1.87 2.08 6.88
N MET A 46 -1.32 2.62 7.97
CA MET A 46 -0.20 3.56 7.92
C MET A 46 0.72 3.36 9.11
N THR A 47 2.02 3.63 8.93
CA THR A 47 3.03 3.57 10.00
C THR A 47 2.84 4.67 11.05
N ALA A 48 2.39 5.86 10.62
CA ALA A 48 2.13 7.01 11.49
C ALA A 48 1.07 7.94 10.88
N ALA A 49 0.51 8.84 11.70
CA ALA A 49 -0.38 9.88 11.20
C ALA A 49 0.37 10.78 10.20
N GLY A 50 -0.11 10.84 8.96
CA GLY A 50 0.48 11.67 7.89
C GLY A 50 1.55 11.01 7.02
N GLY A 51 1.86 9.71 7.21
CA GLY A 51 2.67 8.94 6.27
C GLY A 51 1.94 8.66 4.95
N ASP A 52 2.51 7.84 4.07
CA ASP A 52 1.76 7.30 2.92
C ASP A 52 1.03 6.04 3.34
N GLY A 53 -0.28 6.03 3.15
CA GLY A 53 -1.14 4.92 3.50
C GLY A 53 -1.25 3.89 2.39
N ILE A 54 -1.46 2.65 2.80
CA ILE A 54 -1.69 1.53 1.91
C ILE A 54 -3.01 0.83 2.23
N LEU A 55 -3.55 0.05 1.29
CA LEU A 55 -4.65 -0.87 1.59
C LEU A 55 -4.21 -1.85 2.69
N LEU A 56 -5.06 -2.03 3.69
CA LEU A 56 -4.74 -2.85 4.85
C LEU A 56 -4.54 -4.32 4.45
N GLY A 57 -3.37 -4.85 4.80
CA GLY A 57 -2.93 -6.20 4.45
C GLY A 57 -2.11 -6.28 3.17
N SER A 58 -2.01 -5.19 2.41
CA SER A 58 -1.10 -5.11 1.26
C SER A 58 0.34 -4.85 1.72
N ASP A 59 1.29 -5.22 0.88
CA ASP A 59 2.68 -4.83 1.02
C ASP A 59 2.90 -3.40 0.50
N LYS A 60 3.87 -2.68 1.08
CA LYS A 60 4.33 -1.40 0.54
C LYS A 60 5.58 -1.62 -0.28
N THR A 61 5.49 -1.38 -1.58
CA THR A 61 6.66 -1.31 -2.45
C THR A 61 7.41 -0.01 -2.24
N VAL A 62 8.71 -0.11 -1.99
CA VAL A 62 9.66 1.00 -2.00
C VAL A 62 10.58 0.89 -3.19
N ALA A 63 10.80 2.03 -3.84
CA ALA A 63 11.74 2.15 -4.94
C ALA A 63 12.73 3.27 -4.67
N ALA A 64 13.97 3.10 -5.12
CA ALA A 64 15.02 4.09 -4.99
C ALA A 64 16.07 3.92 -6.09
N THR A 65 16.62 5.03 -6.55
CA THR A 65 17.83 5.05 -7.37
C THR A 65 19.03 5.18 -6.44
N LEU A 66 19.97 4.24 -6.54
CA LEU A 66 21.14 4.18 -5.68
C LEU A 66 22.42 4.36 -6.50
N ALA A 67 23.37 5.10 -5.95
CA ALA A 67 24.71 5.17 -6.50
C ALA A 67 25.46 3.86 -6.25
N VAL A 68 26.30 3.48 -7.21
CA VAL A 68 27.20 2.33 -7.09
C VAL A 68 28.62 2.84 -6.87
N GLU A 69 29.24 2.41 -5.78
CA GLU A 69 30.64 2.71 -5.48
C GLU A 69 31.42 1.40 -5.38
N THR A 70 32.41 1.21 -6.26
CA THR A 70 33.26 0.01 -6.29
C THR A 70 32.44 -1.29 -6.31
N LEU A 71 31.45 -1.39 -7.21
CA LEU A 71 30.55 -2.55 -7.34
C LEU A 71 29.67 -2.80 -6.09
N VAL A 72 29.52 -1.85 -5.19
CA VAL A 72 28.66 -1.99 -4.02
C VAL A 72 27.68 -0.83 -3.96
N SER A 73 26.45 -1.12 -3.56
CA SER A 73 25.44 -0.13 -3.25
C SER A 73 24.72 -0.49 -1.96
N THR A 74 24.24 0.52 -1.23
CA THR A 74 23.57 0.33 0.05
C THR A 74 22.28 1.13 0.13
N TYR A 75 21.27 0.54 0.75
CA TYR A 75 19.99 1.18 1.01
C TYR A 75 19.55 0.94 2.46
N ALA A 76 19.44 2.02 3.23
CA ALA A 76 19.02 1.96 4.63
C ALA A 76 17.48 2.00 4.71
N ASN A 77 16.87 0.84 4.92
CA ASN A 77 15.44 0.72 5.18
C ASN A 77 15.14 -0.54 6.01
N ALA A 78 14.34 -0.36 7.06
CA ALA A 78 13.98 -1.43 7.97
C ALA A 78 12.88 -2.31 7.36
N ASN A 79 12.89 -3.61 7.70
CA ASN A 79 11.87 -4.59 7.33
C ASN A 79 11.73 -4.84 5.82
N LEU A 80 12.82 -4.71 5.06
CA LEU A 80 12.80 -5.08 3.64
C LEU A 80 12.61 -6.58 3.47
N VAL A 81 11.76 -6.96 2.52
CA VAL A 81 11.51 -8.35 2.13
C VAL A 81 12.47 -8.69 0.99
N THR A 82 13.67 -9.15 1.34
CA THR A 82 14.74 -9.40 0.35
C THR A 82 14.38 -10.39 -0.75
N SER A 83 13.36 -11.24 -0.54
CA SER A 83 12.86 -12.16 -1.57
C SER A 83 12.06 -11.48 -2.69
N THR A 84 11.54 -10.26 -2.46
CA THR A 84 10.82 -9.49 -3.49
C THR A 84 11.68 -8.42 -4.14
N LEU A 85 12.94 -8.29 -3.70
CA LEU A 85 13.90 -7.33 -4.26
C LEU A 85 14.11 -7.60 -5.74
N LYS A 86 13.95 -6.54 -6.53
CA LYS A 86 14.37 -6.43 -7.92
C LYS A 86 15.40 -5.31 -8.01
N VAL A 87 16.47 -5.57 -8.74
CA VAL A 87 17.51 -4.59 -9.05
C VAL A 87 17.55 -4.43 -10.56
N TYR A 88 17.60 -3.19 -11.04
CA TYR A 88 17.62 -2.84 -12.44
C TYR A 88 18.87 -2.02 -12.75
N ALA A 89 19.40 -2.17 -13.96
CA ALA A 89 20.30 -1.16 -14.53
C ALA A 89 19.53 0.17 -14.65
N ALA A 90 20.22 1.30 -14.55
CA ALA A 90 19.55 2.60 -14.53
C ALA A 90 18.63 2.78 -15.76
N GLY A 91 17.34 3.03 -15.52
CA GLY A 91 16.35 3.21 -16.58
C GLY A 91 15.94 1.93 -17.34
N SER A 92 16.38 0.76 -16.90
CA SER A 92 15.94 -0.54 -17.44
C SER A 92 14.59 -0.95 -16.86
N ALA A 93 13.73 -1.53 -17.69
CA ALA A 93 12.48 -2.16 -17.25
C ALA A 93 12.65 -3.66 -16.90
N THR A 94 13.79 -4.26 -17.24
CA THR A 94 14.06 -5.68 -16.98
C THR A 94 14.97 -5.83 -15.76
N PRO A 95 14.55 -6.59 -14.73
CA PRO A 95 15.36 -6.80 -13.55
C PRO A 95 16.56 -7.68 -13.85
N ALA A 96 17.68 -7.39 -13.20
CA ALA A 96 18.88 -8.19 -13.19
C ALA A 96 18.67 -9.47 -12.36
N THR A 97 19.52 -10.46 -12.63
CA THR A 97 19.42 -11.79 -12.02
C THR A 97 20.27 -11.86 -10.76
N ILE A 98 19.65 -12.18 -9.63
CA ILE A 98 20.37 -12.45 -8.39
C ILE A 98 21.38 -13.59 -8.58
N THR A 99 22.50 -13.53 -7.87
CA THR A 99 23.65 -14.44 -7.93
C THR A 99 24.47 -14.40 -9.23
N THR A 100 23.86 -14.06 -10.37
CA THR A 100 24.58 -13.92 -11.65
C THR A 100 25.09 -12.49 -11.84
N ASP A 101 24.24 -11.51 -11.55
CA ASP A 101 24.52 -10.10 -11.75
C ASP A 101 24.86 -9.37 -10.45
N TYR A 102 24.29 -9.81 -9.33
CA TYR A 102 24.54 -9.24 -8.01
C TYR A 102 24.21 -10.23 -6.89
N THR A 103 24.79 -10.03 -5.71
CA THR A 103 24.45 -10.70 -4.46
C THR A 103 23.91 -9.68 -3.45
N ILE A 104 23.22 -10.18 -2.42
CA ILE A 104 22.59 -9.34 -1.41
C ILE A 104 22.98 -9.76 0.00
N GLY A 105 23.17 -8.77 0.86
CA GLY A 105 23.22 -8.91 2.30
C GLY A 105 22.19 -7.98 2.93
N TYR A 106 21.46 -8.44 3.94
CA TYR A 106 20.56 -7.59 4.72
C TYR A 106 20.83 -7.79 6.20
N ALA A 107 21.27 -6.72 6.86
CA ALA A 107 21.58 -6.74 8.28
C ALA A 107 21.33 -5.36 8.89
N ASN A 108 20.85 -5.32 10.13
CA ASN A 108 20.67 -4.09 10.91
C ASN A 108 19.86 -2.99 10.17
N GLY A 109 18.89 -3.36 9.34
CA GLY A 109 18.08 -2.39 8.59
C GLY A 109 18.76 -1.79 7.35
N THR A 110 19.87 -2.37 6.90
CA THR A 110 20.59 -1.93 5.70
C THR A 110 20.69 -3.08 4.71
N LEU A 111 20.22 -2.84 3.49
CA LEU A 111 20.43 -3.69 2.33
C LEU A 111 21.77 -3.31 1.70
N THR A 112 22.62 -4.31 1.49
CA THR A 112 23.86 -4.21 0.74
C THR A 112 23.71 -5.04 -0.52
N ILE A 113 23.87 -4.39 -1.68
CA ILE A 113 23.87 -5.02 -2.99
C ILE A 113 25.32 -5.02 -3.45
N THR A 114 25.86 -6.20 -3.73
CA THR A 114 27.22 -6.37 -4.26
C THR A 114 27.10 -6.85 -5.70
N LEU A 115 27.51 -6.02 -6.66
CA LEU A 115 27.47 -6.33 -8.07
C LEU A 115 28.58 -7.32 -8.41
N GLU A 116 28.25 -8.31 -9.23
CA GLU A 116 29.22 -9.30 -9.69
C GLU A 116 30.10 -8.68 -10.79
N ALA A 117 31.42 -8.78 -10.66
CA ALA A 117 32.38 -8.18 -11.60
C ALA A 117 32.27 -8.72 -13.05
N ALA A 118 31.67 -9.90 -13.22
CA ALA A 118 31.36 -10.48 -14.52
C ALA A 118 29.88 -10.29 -14.93
N GLY A 119 29.03 -9.80 -14.02
CA GLY A 119 27.59 -9.65 -14.20
C GLY A 119 27.18 -8.55 -15.18
N GLY A 120 25.89 -8.48 -15.47
CA GLY A 120 25.28 -7.47 -16.36
C GLY A 120 25.24 -6.06 -15.78
N LEU A 121 25.47 -5.90 -14.47
CA LEU A 121 25.47 -4.59 -13.78
C LEU A 121 26.88 -4.03 -13.50
N LYS A 122 27.94 -4.71 -13.94
CA LYS A 122 29.34 -4.40 -13.57
C LYS A 122 29.81 -2.99 -13.95
N ASP A 123 29.23 -2.41 -15.00
CA ASP A 123 29.60 -1.08 -15.52
C ASP A 123 28.61 0.02 -15.07
N GLU A 124 27.57 -0.34 -14.31
CA GLU A 124 26.56 0.61 -13.85
C GLU A 124 27.11 1.49 -12.73
N THR A 125 26.95 2.80 -12.90
CA THR A 125 27.28 3.80 -11.87
C THR A 125 26.08 4.14 -10.98
N SER A 126 24.89 3.72 -11.42
CA SER A 126 23.62 3.89 -10.73
C SER A 126 22.75 2.67 -11.00
N ILE A 127 22.01 2.22 -9.98
CA ILE A 127 21.04 1.13 -10.11
C ILE A 127 19.70 1.57 -9.55
N ASP A 128 18.61 1.07 -10.12
CA ASP A 128 17.27 1.25 -9.57
C ASP A 128 16.88 0.00 -8.80
N ILE A 129 16.26 0.18 -7.64
CA ILE A 129 15.75 -0.92 -6.82
C ILE A 129 14.25 -0.80 -6.63
N GLU A 130 13.60 -1.94 -6.52
CA GLU A 130 12.22 -2.09 -6.11
C GLU A 130 12.16 -3.24 -5.11
N CYS A 131 11.60 -3.02 -3.94
CA CYS A 131 11.53 -4.02 -2.89
C CYS A 131 10.30 -3.75 -2.03
N ASP A 132 9.70 -4.80 -1.48
CA ASP A 132 8.59 -4.62 -0.55
C ASP A 132 9.07 -4.49 0.90
N ILE A 133 8.29 -3.80 1.72
CA ILE A 133 8.46 -3.74 3.17
C ILE A 133 7.40 -4.63 3.82
N THR A 134 7.80 -5.43 4.80
CA THR A 134 6.89 -6.36 5.49
C THR A 134 5.77 -5.63 6.24
N VAL A 135 4.56 -6.19 6.11
CA VAL A 135 3.27 -5.71 6.66
C VAL A 135 3.28 -5.40 8.16
N ALA A 136 4.17 -5.97 8.98
CA ALA A 136 4.14 -5.81 10.44
C ALA A 136 4.26 -4.35 10.94
N ALA A 137 4.94 -3.47 10.19
CA ALA A 137 5.02 -2.04 10.53
C ALA A 137 3.84 -1.23 9.97
N MET A 138 3.20 -1.71 8.90
CA MET A 138 2.09 -1.03 8.24
C MET A 138 0.73 -1.59 8.63
N ALA A 139 0.65 -2.69 9.39
CA ALA A 139 -0.58 -3.45 9.69
C ALA A 139 -1.62 -2.70 10.53
N LYS A 140 -1.35 -1.48 11.01
CA LYS A 140 -2.29 -0.75 11.86
C LYS A 140 -3.30 0.01 11.02
N ALA A 141 -4.54 -0.46 11.05
CA ALA A 141 -5.70 0.23 10.48
C ALA A 141 -5.85 1.63 11.10
N LYS A 142 -6.03 2.66 10.27
CA LYS A 142 -6.20 4.05 10.76
C LYS A 142 -7.37 4.80 10.17
N TYR A 143 -7.65 4.61 8.89
CA TYR A 143 -8.64 5.39 8.15
C TYR A 143 -9.46 4.49 7.23
N ILE A 144 -10.62 4.99 6.80
CA ILE A 144 -11.46 4.33 5.79
C ILE A 144 -11.63 5.31 4.63
N LEU A 145 -11.43 4.89 3.38
CA LEU A 145 -11.61 5.78 2.24
C LEU A 145 -13.06 6.25 2.10
N ALA A 146 -13.22 7.56 1.90
CA ALA A 146 -14.52 8.19 1.70
C ALA A 146 -14.92 8.24 0.22
N GLU A 147 -13.95 8.16 -0.68
CA GLU A 147 -14.09 8.22 -2.14
C GLU A 147 -13.11 7.24 -2.80
N ASP A 148 -13.41 6.86 -4.03
CA ASP A 148 -12.46 6.11 -4.87
C ASP A 148 -11.20 6.95 -5.12
N ALA A 149 -10.04 6.30 -5.05
CA ALA A 149 -8.75 6.91 -5.37
C ALA A 149 -7.99 6.04 -6.36
N ASP A 150 -7.55 6.63 -7.47
CA ASP A 150 -6.63 5.98 -8.40
C ASP A 150 -5.18 6.26 -7.97
N THR A 151 -4.49 5.22 -7.50
CA THR A 151 -3.08 5.26 -7.10
C THR A 151 -2.19 4.52 -8.07
N GLY A 152 -2.67 4.19 -9.28
CA GLY A 152 -1.87 3.58 -10.35
C GLY A 152 -0.80 4.50 -10.96
N THR A 153 -0.58 5.66 -10.36
CA THR A 153 0.45 6.63 -10.74
C THR A 153 1.79 6.31 -10.09
N SER A 154 2.88 6.86 -10.62
CA SER A 154 4.23 6.73 -10.04
C SER A 154 4.48 7.63 -8.83
N THR A 155 3.48 8.42 -8.40
CA THR A 155 3.57 9.36 -7.29
C THR A 155 2.43 9.14 -6.31
N ALA A 156 2.69 9.48 -5.03
CA ALA A 156 1.69 9.43 -3.97
C ALA A 156 0.49 10.34 -4.29
N VAL A 157 -0.71 9.86 -3.96
CA VAL A 157 -1.98 10.52 -4.28
C VAL A 157 -2.66 11.00 -3.01
N VAL A 158 -3.25 12.20 -3.03
CA VAL A 158 -4.06 12.69 -1.92
C VAL A 158 -5.48 12.19 -2.08
N ALA A 159 -6.01 11.52 -1.07
CA ALA A 159 -7.36 10.97 -1.05
C ALA A 159 -8.17 11.47 0.16
N THR A 160 -9.49 11.43 0.03
CA THR A 160 -10.42 11.75 1.11
C THR A 160 -10.73 10.48 1.92
N ALA A 161 -10.52 10.53 3.24
CA ALA A 161 -10.77 9.40 4.14
C ALA A 161 -11.52 9.83 5.40
N TYR A 162 -12.32 8.94 5.95
CA TYR A 162 -12.97 9.10 7.24
C TYR A 162 -11.98 8.88 8.39
N LYS A 163 -11.97 9.82 9.32
CA LYS A 163 -11.17 9.82 10.56
C LYS A 163 -11.96 9.32 11.76
N THR A 164 -13.28 9.46 11.72
CA THR A 164 -14.23 9.02 12.76
C THR A 164 -15.48 8.51 12.07
N GLY A 165 -16.30 7.73 12.76
CA GLY A 165 -17.62 7.32 12.28
C GLY A 165 -18.02 5.93 12.75
N TYR A 166 -19.21 5.50 12.34
CA TYR A 166 -19.71 4.15 12.59
C TYR A 166 -19.96 3.43 11.26
N PHE A 167 -19.20 2.37 10.99
CA PHE A 167 -19.16 1.69 9.70
C PHE A 167 -19.67 0.26 9.79
N ASN A 168 -20.14 -0.24 8.65
CA ASN A 168 -20.55 -1.63 8.48
C ASN A 168 -19.32 -2.48 8.14
N GLY A 169 -18.94 -3.40 9.04
CA GLY A 169 -17.79 -4.29 8.85
C GLY A 169 -17.85 -5.12 7.57
N ASN A 170 -19.06 -5.52 7.16
CA ASN A 170 -19.30 -6.35 5.98
C ASN A 170 -19.07 -5.61 4.65
N GLN A 171 -19.04 -4.28 4.65
CA GLN A 171 -18.82 -3.45 3.46
C GLN A 171 -17.39 -2.90 3.39
N LEU A 172 -16.54 -3.22 4.37
CA LEU A 172 -15.16 -2.78 4.37
C LEU A 172 -14.32 -3.60 3.38
N ILE A 173 -13.44 -2.91 2.67
CA ILE A 173 -12.55 -3.52 1.69
C ILE A 173 -11.14 -3.60 2.28
N ILE A 174 -10.55 -4.79 2.24
CA ILE A 174 -9.19 -5.08 2.71
C ILE A 174 -8.45 -5.89 1.64
N ALA A 175 -7.13 -6.01 1.76
CA ALA A 175 -6.35 -6.78 0.80
C ALA A 175 -6.80 -8.25 0.78
N THR A 176 -6.87 -8.83 -0.42
CA THR A 176 -7.22 -10.24 -0.61
C THR A 176 -6.27 -11.14 0.17
N GLY A 177 -6.81 -12.09 0.95
CA GLY A 177 -6.03 -13.00 1.78
C GLY A 177 -5.61 -12.43 3.14
N TYR A 178 -5.89 -11.14 3.40
CA TYR A 178 -5.79 -10.58 4.74
C TYR A 178 -7.11 -10.75 5.50
N THR A 179 -7.03 -10.86 6.82
CA THR A 179 -8.20 -10.93 7.70
C THR A 179 -8.10 -9.81 8.74
N MET A 180 -9.20 -9.11 9.00
CA MET A 180 -9.26 -8.14 10.10
C MET A 180 -8.91 -8.82 11.41
N THR A 181 -7.89 -8.31 12.08
CA THR A 181 -7.45 -8.79 13.38
C THR A 181 -8.05 -7.90 14.47
N ALA A 182 -8.24 -8.45 15.68
CA ALA A 182 -8.70 -7.68 16.83
C ALA A 182 -7.81 -6.45 17.13
N ALA A 183 -6.51 -6.52 16.83
CA ALA A 183 -5.59 -5.40 16.98
C ALA A 183 -5.93 -4.24 16.02
N ASN A 184 -6.37 -4.55 14.80
CA ASN A 184 -6.76 -3.52 13.83
C ASN A 184 -8.06 -2.84 14.25
N GLU A 185 -9.02 -3.62 14.74
CA GLU A 185 -10.28 -3.08 15.26
C GLU A 185 -10.05 -2.20 16.48
N GLU A 186 -9.14 -2.58 17.37
CA GLU A 186 -8.72 -1.78 18.52
C GLU A 186 -8.13 -0.42 18.08
N GLU A 187 -7.24 -0.42 17.09
CA GLU A 187 -6.64 0.81 16.55
C GLU A 187 -7.68 1.73 15.91
N LEU A 188 -8.64 1.18 15.16
CA LEU A 188 -9.77 1.95 14.61
C LEU A 188 -10.62 2.55 15.72
N ARG A 189 -10.92 1.77 16.76
CA ARG A 189 -11.73 2.21 17.89
C ARG A 189 -11.06 3.33 18.68
N ALA A 190 -9.75 3.24 18.87
CA ALA A 190 -8.95 4.29 19.51
C ALA A 190 -8.98 5.62 18.73
N LEU A 191 -9.17 5.57 17.41
CA LEU A 191 -9.29 6.74 16.54
C LEU A 191 -10.74 7.25 16.42
N GLY A 192 -11.71 6.59 17.04
CA GLY A 192 -13.13 6.96 16.97
C GLY A 192 -13.86 6.41 15.74
N ILE A 193 -13.33 5.35 15.12
CA ILE A 193 -13.96 4.56 14.07
C ILE A 193 -14.51 3.29 14.71
N PHE A 194 -15.83 3.13 14.71
CA PHE A 194 -16.52 1.98 15.26
C PHE A 194 -17.06 1.09 14.15
N LEU A 195 -16.95 -0.22 14.32
CA LEU A 195 -17.44 -1.21 13.38
C LEU A 195 -18.58 -1.99 14.02
N ALA A 196 -19.60 -2.32 13.25
CA ALA A 196 -20.53 -3.38 13.58
C ALA A 196 -20.94 -4.11 12.30
N ASP A 197 -21.36 -5.35 12.47
CA ASP A 197 -22.05 -6.06 11.41
C ASP A 197 -23.47 -5.50 11.31
N ALA A 198 -23.79 -4.91 10.15
CA ALA A 198 -25.18 -4.57 9.89
C ALA A 198 -25.98 -5.88 9.78
N TYR A 199 -27.09 -5.97 10.50
CA TYR A 199 -28.08 -7.00 10.27
C TYR A 199 -28.62 -6.84 8.84
N GLU A 200 -28.50 -7.87 7.99
CA GLU A 200 -29.15 -7.87 6.68
C GLU A 200 -30.66 -7.75 6.89
N ILE A 201 -31.27 -6.64 6.45
CA ILE A 201 -32.73 -6.48 6.36
C ILE A 201 -33.16 -6.79 4.93
#